data_AF-A0A4V3C4U6-F1
#
_entry.id   AF-A0A4V3C4U6-F1
#
_cell.length_a   1.000
_cell.length_b   1.000
_cell.length_c   1.000
_cell.angle_alpha   90.00
_cell.angle_beta   90.00
_cell.angle_gamma   90.00
#
_symmetry.space_group_name_H-M   'P 1'
#
loop_
_entity.id
_entity.type
_entity.pdbx_description
1 polymer ?
#
loop_
_entity_poly.entity_id
_entity_poly.type
_entity_poly.pdbx_seq_one_letter_code
_entity_poly.pdbx_strand_id
1 'polypeptide(L)'
;MSGSLLHEDENSALVRSRRRDTARRRLQVHNALAQLRTEGATITVSAVARAARVHRSFIHRHPDLHAALEAAAARPADPIPGNSTTSYASMKADLLNVRAHNARLQHRLGALQARLSEDLGEAAFRGSGLGAPDDIRGLHQNLIDSEQQIQELRRQLEERTDELAAARAASRELMTQLNSPRRTGH
;
A
#
# COMPACT_ATOMS: atom_id res chain seq x y z
N MET A 1 1.04 69.91 -17.46
CA MET A 1 1.06 68.46 -17.16
C MET A 1 -0.34 67.99 -16.77
N SER A 2 -1.28 67.87 -17.72
CA SER A 2 -2.69 67.54 -17.40
C SER A 2 -3.32 66.50 -18.34
N GLY A 3 -2.52 65.80 -19.16
CA GLY A 3 -3.02 64.78 -20.11
C GLY A 3 -3.05 63.33 -19.59
N SER A 4 -2.46 63.05 -18.41
CA SER A 4 -2.26 61.68 -17.93
C SER A 4 -3.39 61.13 -17.05
N LEU A 5 -4.17 61.98 -16.36
CA LEU A 5 -5.23 61.52 -15.46
C LEU A 5 -6.51 61.05 -16.18
N LEU A 6 -6.86 61.64 -17.33
CA LEU A 6 -8.09 61.27 -18.05
C LEU A 6 -8.03 59.88 -18.71
N HIS A 7 -6.84 59.46 -19.16
CA HIS A 7 -6.67 58.14 -19.79
C HIS A 7 -6.64 56.98 -18.77
N GLU A 8 -6.21 57.22 -17.53
CA GLU A 8 -6.28 56.20 -16.46
C GLU A 8 -7.72 55.97 -16.00
N ASP A 9 -8.52 57.03 -15.90
CA ASP A 9 -9.93 56.94 -15.51
C ASP A 9 -10.77 56.18 -16.55
N GLU A 10 -10.55 56.41 -17.85
CA GLU A 10 -11.21 55.65 -18.92
C GLU A 10 -10.81 54.17 -18.94
N ASN A 11 -9.52 53.87 -18.77
CA ASN A 11 -9.03 52.48 -18.71
C ASN A 11 -9.61 51.77 -17.47
N SER A 12 -9.70 52.46 -16.34
CA SER A 12 -10.32 51.93 -15.11
C SER A 12 -11.82 51.67 -15.29
N ALA A 13 -12.54 52.51 -16.05
CA ALA A 13 -13.96 52.34 -16.33
C ALA A 13 -14.22 51.13 -17.24
N LEU A 14 -13.40 50.96 -18.29
CA LEU A 14 -13.47 49.80 -19.20
C LEU A 14 -13.14 48.48 -18.49
N VAL A 15 -12.10 48.46 -17.64
CA VAL A 15 -11.74 47.28 -16.83
C VAL A 15 -12.87 46.93 -15.85
N ARG A 16 -13.49 47.91 -15.20
CA ARG A 16 -14.65 47.69 -14.32
C ARG A 16 -15.86 47.14 -15.08
N SER A 17 -16.13 47.66 -16.28
CA SER A 17 -17.20 47.16 -17.15
C SER A 17 -16.99 45.70 -17.55
N ARG A 18 -15.78 45.34 -17.99
CA ARG A 18 -15.41 43.96 -18.33
C ARG A 18 -15.54 43.01 -17.14
N ARG A 19 -15.09 43.42 -15.95
CA ARG A 19 -15.24 42.61 -14.72
C ARG A 19 -16.71 42.34 -14.39
N ARG A 20 -17.59 43.33 -14.53
CA ARG A 20 -19.04 43.16 -14.33
C ARG A 20 -19.69 42.27 -15.38
N ASP A 21 -19.25 42.34 -16.63
CA ASP A 21 -19.73 41.45 -17.70
C ASP A 21 -19.32 39.99 -17.43
N THR A 22 -18.05 39.74 -17.09
CA THR A 22 -17.57 38.41 -16.71
C THR A 22 -18.32 37.85 -15.51
N ALA A 23 -18.58 38.65 -14.47
CA ALA A 23 -19.33 38.23 -13.30
C ALA A 23 -20.78 37.83 -13.64
N ARG A 24 -21.45 38.61 -14.50
CA ARG A 24 -22.81 38.30 -14.97
C ARG A 24 -22.86 36.99 -15.75
N ARG A 25 -21.91 36.76 -16.66
CA ARG A 25 -21.82 35.51 -17.45
C ARG A 25 -21.51 34.30 -16.58
N ARG A 26 -20.67 34.47 -15.54
CA ARG A 26 -20.43 33.41 -14.53
C ARG A 26 -21.72 33.03 -13.80
N LEU A 27 -22.48 34.02 -13.34
CA LEU A 27 -23.77 33.77 -12.67
C LEU A 27 -24.77 33.07 -13.59
N GLN A 28 -24.84 33.45 -14.87
CA GLN A 28 -25.68 32.76 -15.87
C GLN A 28 -25.31 31.28 -16.04
N VAL A 29 -24.01 30.96 -16.05
CA VAL A 29 -23.54 29.57 -16.14
C VAL A 29 -23.95 28.77 -14.89
N HIS A 30 -23.80 29.33 -13.69
CA HIS A 30 -24.24 28.66 -12.46
C HIS A 30 -25.76 28.45 -12.41
N ASN A 31 -26.55 29.43 -12.85
CA ASN A 31 -28.01 29.31 -12.91
C ASN A 31 -28.44 28.24 -13.93
N ALA A 32 -27.80 28.20 -15.10
CA ALA A 32 -28.05 27.18 -16.11
C ALA A 32 -27.71 25.76 -15.63
N LEU A 33 -26.63 25.61 -14.86
CA LEU A 33 -26.28 24.34 -14.21
C LEU A 33 -27.37 23.91 -13.21
N ALA A 34 -27.87 24.84 -12.39
CA ALA A 34 -28.95 24.56 -11.44
C ALA A 34 -30.24 24.13 -12.14
N GLN A 35 -30.60 24.81 -13.24
CA GLN A 35 -31.79 24.50 -14.04
C GLN A 35 -31.71 23.12 -14.70
N LEU A 36 -30.59 22.82 -15.38
CA LEU A 36 -30.41 21.51 -16.02
C LEU A 36 -30.44 20.36 -15.01
N ARG A 37 -29.98 20.62 -13.78
CA ARG A 37 -30.09 19.66 -12.68
C ARG A 37 -31.54 19.44 -12.24
N THR A 38 -32.33 20.50 -12.07
CA THR A 38 -33.75 20.37 -11.70
C THR A 38 -34.59 19.68 -12.77
N GLU A 39 -34.19 19.81 -14.04
CA GLU A 39 -34.86 19.18 -15.18
C GLU A 39 -34.38 17.73 -15.42
N GLY A 40 -33.33 17.28 -14.71
CA GLY A 40 -32.72 15.96 -14.92
C GLY A 40 -32.06 15.80 -16.29
N ALA A 41 -31.74 16.89 -16.97
CA ALA A 41 -31.14 16.89 -18.30
C ALA A 41 -29.65 16.52 -18.25
N THR A 42 -29.09 16.01 -19.35
CA THR A 42 -27.68 15.66 -19.43
C THR A 42 -26.78 16.90 -19.31
N ILE A 43 -25.97 16.93 -18.25
CA ILE A 43 -25.05 18.04 -17.96
C ILE A 43 -23.80 17.90 -18.84
N THR A 44 -23.77 18.63 -19.95
CA THR A 44 -22.62 18.72 -20.87
C THR A 44 -22.22 20.17 -21.08
N VAL A 45 -20.95 20.42 -21.45
CA VAL A 45 -20.44 21.78 -21.73
C VAL A 45 -21.32 22.49 -22.77
N SER A 46 -21.76 21.77 -23.80
CA SER A 46 -22.60 22.32 -24.88
C SER A 46 -24.02 22.64 -24.42
N ALA A 47 -24.61 21.79 -23.56
CA ALA A 47 -25.93 22.03 -22.99
C ALA A 47 -25.92 23.26 -22.08
N VAL A 48 -24.92 23.37 -21.20
CA VAL A 48 -24.77 24.49 -20.27
C VAL A 48 -24.47 25.80 -20.99
N ALA A 49 -23.60 25.78 -22.01
CA ALA A 49 -23.32 26.95 -22.84
C ALA A 49 -24.60 27.51 -23.50
N ARG A 50 -25.44 26.62 -24.04
CA ARG A 50 -26.72 26.99 -24.67
C ARG A 50 -27.71 27.56 -23.65
N ALA A 51 -27.89 26.88 -22.52
CA ALA A 51 -28.80 27.31 -21.46
C ALA A 51 -28.37 28.64 -20.82
N ALA A 52 -27.06 28.84 -20.62
CA ALA A 52 -26.50 30.08 -20.09
C ALA A 52 -26.42 31.22 -21.11
N ARG A 53 -26.68 30.95 -22.41
CA ARG A 53 -26.46 31.88 -23.53
C ARG A 53 -25.04 32.41 -23.64
N VAL A 54 -24.05 31.56 -23.36
CA VAL A 54 -22.62 31.90 -23.41
C VAL A 54 -21.89 30.99 -24.41
N HIS A 55 -20.84 31.49 -25.04
CA HIS A 55 -20.02 30.69 -25.95
C HIS A 55 -19.18 29.64 -25.19
N ARG A 56 -19.03 28.43 -25.77
CA ARG A 56 -18.28 27.30 -25.16
C ARG A 56 -16.86 27.67 -24.72
N SER A 57 -16.17 28.51 -25.50
CA SER A 57 -14.81 28.99 -25.19
C SER A 57 -14.73 29.74 -23.86
N PHE A 58 -15.81 30.38 -23.41
CA PHE A 58 -15.84 31.07 -22.12
C PHE A 58 -15.73 30.08 -20.95
N ILE A 59 -16.42 28.93 -21.03
CA ILE A 59 -16.36 27.89 -19.99
C ILE A 59 -14.95 27.29 -19.96
N HIS A 60 -14.35 27.01 -21.12
CA HIS A 60 -12.98 26.49 -21.22
C HIS A 60 -11.91 27.46 -20.71
N ARG A 61 -12.13 28.77 -20.87
CA ARG A 61 -11.21 29.81 -20.38
C ARG A 61 -11.30 29.98 -18.86
N HIS A 62 -12.36 29.48 -18.23
CA HIS A 62 -12.64 29.64 -16.80
C HIS A 62 -12.64 28.26 -16.12
N PRO A 63 -11.49 27.82 -15.57
CA PRO A 63 -11.35 26.49 -14.98
C PRO A 63 -12.29 26.26 -13.80
N ASP A 64 -12.67 27.33 -13.09
CA ASP A 64 -13.68 27.32 -12.04
C ASP A 64 -15.07 26.86 -12.55
N LEU A 65 -15.47 27.30 -13.74
CA LEU A 65 -16.73 26.91 -14.36
C LEU A 65 -16.67 25.47 -14.90
N HIS A 66 -15.51 25.04 -15.40
CA HIS A 66 -15.31 23.66 -15.84
C HIS A 66 -15.35 22.68 -14.67
N ALA A 67 -14.70 23.01 -13.55
CA ALA A 67 -14.76 22.22 -12.32
C ALA A 67 -16.20 22.15 -11.76
N ALA A 68 -16.95 23.24 -11.79
CA ALA A 68 -18.35 23.25 -11.38
C ALA A 68 -19.24 22.36 -12.28
N LEU A 69 -18.96 22.33 -13.59
CA LEU A 69 -19.63 21.44 -14.53
C LEU A 69 -19.32 19.96 -14.24
N GLU A 70 -18.05 19.62 -14.04
CA GLU A 70 -17.64 18.24 -13.72
C GLU A 70 -18.23 17.77 -12.39
N ALA A 71 -18.21 18.61 -11.36
CA ALA A 71 -18.83 18.31 -10.07
C ALA A 71 -20.35 18.11 -10.19
N ALA A 72 -21.01 18.89 -11.06
CA ALA A 72 -22.43 18.74 -11.33
C ALA A 72 -22.74 17.48 -12.15
N ALA A 73 -21.89 17.10 -13.11
CA ALA A 73 -22.04 15.90 -13.93
C ALA A 73 -21.73 14.61 -13.18
N ALA A 74 -20.84 14.64 -12.17
CA ALA A 74 -20.51 13.49 -11.33
C ALA A 74 -21.61 13.14 -10.32
N ARG A 75 -22.56 14.05 -10.09
CA ARG A 75 -23.68 13.84 -9.15
C ARG A 75 -24.86 13.25 -9.93
N PRO A 76 -25.47 12.14 -9.48
CA PRO A 76 -26.67 11.60 -10.12
C PRO A 76 -27.80 12.64 -10.10
N ALA A 77 -28.53 12.75 -11.21
CA ALA A 77 -29.62 13.71 -11.37
C ALA A 77 -30.68 13.56 -10.28
N ASP A 78 -31.19 14.69 -9.77
CA ASP A 78 -32.25 14.68 -8.76
C ASP A 78 -33.52 14.06 -9.39
N PRO A 79 -34.17 13.08 -8.73
CA PRO A 79 -35.36 12.45 -9.29
C PRO A 79 -36.50 13.46 -9.44
N ILE A 80 -37.10 13.52 -10.62
CA ILE A 80 -38.30 14.32 -10.91
C ILE A 80 -39.43 13.87 -9.98
N PRO A 81 -40.10 14.76 -9.23
CA PRO A 81 -41.14 14.37 -8.28
C PRO A 81 -42.44 14.05 -9.04
N GLY A 82 -42.62 12.79 -9.43
CA GLY A 82 -43.85 12.34 -10.11
C GLY A 82 -44.06 10.83 -10.24
N ASN A 83 -43.05 9.99 -9.95
CA ASN A 83 -43.10 8.53 -10.16
C ASN A 83 -42.44 7.76 -8.99
N SER A 84 -42.90 7.99 -7.76
CA SER A 84 -42.23 7.48 -6.55
C SER A 84 -42.09 5.95 -6.51
N THR A 85 -43.02 5.19 -7.09
CA THR A 85 -42.98 3.72 -7.13
C THR A 85 -41.96 3.18 -8.14
N THR A 86 -41.89 3.76 -9.34
CA THR A 86 -40.85 3.43 -10.34
C THR A 86 -39.47 3.87 -9.85
N SER A 87 -39.38 5.03 -9.20
CA SER A 87 -38.13 5.55 -8.62
C SER A 87 -37.63 4.67 -7.47
N TYR A 88 -38.52 4.22 -6.57
CA TYR A 88 -38.17 3.28 -5.50
C TYR A 88 -37.77 1.90 -6.01
N ALA A 89 -38.48 1.37 -7.03
CA ALA A 89 -38.13 0.11 -7.66
C ALA A 89 -36.75 0.18 -8.34
N SER A 90 -36.46 1.28 -9.04
CA SER A 90 -35.14 1.53 -9.65
C SER A 90 -34.07 1.63 -8.59
N MET A 91 -34.26 2.45 -7.55
CA MET A 91 -33.28 2.57 -6.45
C MET A 91 -33.02 1.25 -5.73
N LYS A 92 -34.05 0.41 -5.55
CA LYS A 92 -33.90 -0.92 -4.97
C LYS A 92 -33.09 -1.83 -5.89
N ALA A 93 -33.35 -1.80 -7.20
CA ALA A 93 -32.58 -2.56 -8.18
C ALA A 93 -31.11 -2.11 -8.22
N ASP A 94 -30.86 -0.80 -8.17
CA ASP A 94 -29.52 -0.22 -8.13
C ASP A 94 -28.78 -0.64 -6.86
N LEU A 95 -29.44 -0.60 -5.71
CA LEU A 95 -28.87 -1.04 -4.44
C LEU A 95 -28.52 -2.54 -4.45
N LEU A 96 -29.37 -3.39 -5.04
CA LEU A 96 -29.06 -4.81 -5.20
C LEU A 96 -27.87 -5.04 -6.14
N ASN A 97 -27.80 -4.29 -7.24
CA ASN A 97 -26.71 -4.37 -8.20
C ASN A 97 -25.37 -3.93 -7.57
N VAL A 98 -25.37 -2.82 -6.81
CA VAL A 98 -24.20 -2.33 -6.08
C VAL A 98 -23.75 -3.36 -5.02
N ARG A 99 -24.68 -3.97 -4.29
CA ARG A 99 -24.36 -5.05 -3.34
C ARG A 99 -23.72 -6.25 -4.03
N ALA A 100 -24.26 -6.70 -5.17
CA ALA A 100 -23.68 -7.79 -5.94
C ALA A 100 -22.30 -7.43 -6.51
N HIS A 101 -22.09 -6.19 -6.93
CA HIS A 101 -20.78 -5.70 -7.37
C HIS A 101 -19.77 -5.69 -6.22
N ASN A 102 -20.14 -5.17 -5.05
CA ASN A 102 -19.30 -5.18 -3.86
C ASN A 102 -18.92 -6.60 -3.43
N ALA A 103 -19.86 -7.55 -3.44
CA ALA A 103 -19.56 -8.95 -3.14
C ALA A 103 -18.52 -9.55 -4.11
N ARG A 104 -18.64 -9.25 -5.41
CA ARG A 104 -17.64 -9.67 -6.42
C ARG A 104 -16.27 -9.02 -6.20
N LEU A 105 -16.23 -7.75 -5.83
CA LEU A 105 -14.98 -7.05 -5.51
C LEU A 105 -14.32 -7.64 -4.26
N GLN A 106 -15.08 -7.89 -3.21
CA GLN A 106 -14.58 -8.53 -1.98
C GLN A 106 -14.02 -9.93 -2.27
N HIS A 107 -14.69 -10.71 -3.12
CA HIS A 107 -14.17 -12.01 -3.53
C HIS A 107 -12.84 -11.91 -4.29
N ARG A 108 -12.73 -10.95 -5.23
CA ARG A 108 -11.48 -10.70 -5.96
C ARG A 108 -10.35 -10.21 -5.04
N LEU A 109 -10.67 -9.34 -4.08
CA LEU A 109 -9.72 -8.87 -3.08
C LEU A 109 -9.22 -10.04 -2.22
N GLY A 110 -10.11 -10.92 -1.76
CA GLY A 110 -9.72 -12.13 -1.02
C GLY A 110 -8.83 -13.06 -1.84
N ALA A 111 -9.15 -13.29 -3.11
CA ALA A 111 -8.31 -14.11 -3.99
C ALA A 111 -6.93 -13.47 -4.26
N LEU A 112 -6.86 -12.15 -4.42
CA LEU A 112 -5.61 -11.42 -4.61
C LEU A 112 -4.77 -11.41 -3.33
N GLN A 113 -5.40 -11.24 -2.17
CA GLN A 113 -4.73 -11.34 -0.87
C GLN A 113 -4.18 -12.75 -0.64
N ALA A 114 -4.94 -13.79 -0.98
CA ALA A 114 -4.47 -15.18 -0.88
C ALA A 114 -3.25 -15.42 -1.78
N ARG A 115 -3.30 -14.99 -3.04
CA ARG A 115 -2.15 -15.07 -3.97
C ARG A 115 -0.95 -14.27 -3.48
N LEU A 116 -1.17 -13.05 -2.97
CA LEU A 116 -0.09 -12.23 -2.43
C LEU A 116 0.54 -12.91 -1.21
N SER A 117 -0.25 -13.49 -0.32
CA SER A 117 0.26 -14.26 0.82
C SER A 117 1.02 -15.51 0.38
N GLU A 118 0.58 -16.18 -0.69
CA GLU A 118 1.27 -17.32 -1.29
C GLU A 118 2.61 -16.89 -1.91
N ASP A 119 2.62 -15.84 -2.74
CA ASP A 119 3.82 -15.30 -3.38
C ASP A 119 4.82 -14.76 -2.34
N LEU A 120 4.34 -14.05 -1.32
CA LEU A 120 5.17 -13.56 -0.21
C LEU A 120 5.62 -14.71 0.69
N GLY A 121 4.79 -15.73 0.89
CA GLY A 121 5.16 -16.95 1.60
C GLY A 121 6.27 -17.69 0.88
N GLU A 122 6.16 -17.85 -0.45
CA GLU A 122 7.17 -18.47 -1.30
C GLU A 122 8.46 -17.62 -1.35
N ALA A 123 8.34 -16.29 -1.42
CA ALA A 123 9.49 -15.39 -1.38
C ALA A 123 10.18 -15.37 0.00
N ALA A 124 9.42 -15.40 1.09
CA ALA A 124 9.96 -15.53 2.44
C ALA A 124 10.61 -16.91 2.65
N PHE A 125 10.03 -17.97 2.09
CA PHE A 125 10.57 -19.34 2.11
C PHE A 125 11.88 -19.46 1.30
N ARG A 126 11.95 -18.83 0.12
CA ARG A 126 13.19 -18.73 -0.68
C ARG A 126 14.25 -17.84 -0.03
N GLY A 127 13.85 -16.71 0.56
CA GLY A 127 14.76 -15.74 1.17
C GLY A 127 15.29 -16.13 2.56
N SER A 128 14.58 -17.00 3.28
CA SER A 128 14.99 -17.50 4.60
C SER A 128 15.97 -18.67 4.55
N GLY A 129 16.26 -19.23 3.36
CA GLY A 129 17.18 -20.38 3.22
C GLY A 129 16.67 -21.68 3.84
N LEU A 130 15.40 -21.73 4.26
CA LEU A 130 14.76 -22.90 4.88
C LEU A 130 13.84 -23.65 3.88
N GLY A 131 14.12 -23.48 2.59
CA GLY A 131 13.18 -23.75 1.51
C GLY A 131 13.19 -25.16 0.90
N ALA A 132 14.26 -25.94 1.04
CA ALA A 132 14.26 -27.30 0.51
C ALA A 132 14.06 -28.32 1.64
N PRO A 133 13.16 -29.30 1.49
CA PRO A 133 13.09 -30.46 2.40
C PRO A 133 14.46 -31.16 2.53
N ASP A 134 15.26 -31.12 1.46
CA ASP A 134 16.61 -31.67 1.42
C ASP A 134 17.61 -30.83 2.21
N ASP A 135 17.43 -29.50 2.32
CA ASP A 135 18.29 -28.65 3.14
C ASP A 135 18.00 -28.81 4.63
N ILE A 136 16.73 -28.98 5.02
CA ILE A 136 16.36 -29.30 6.41
C ILE A 136 16.90 -30.69 6.79
N ARG A 137 16.80 -31.68 5.89
CA ARG A 137 17.38 -33.00 6.08
C ARG A 137 18.91 -32.93 6.16
N GLY A 138 19.54 -32.12 5.33
CA GLY A 138 20.99 -31.88 5.35
C GLY A 138 21.44 -31.21 6.65
N LEU A 139 20.71 -30.21 7.13
CA LEU A 139 20.94 -29.56 8.43
C LEU A 139 20.80 -30.54 9.59
N HIS A 140 19.78 -31.40 9.57
CA HIS A 140 19.60 -32.46 10.58
C HIS A 140 20.75 -33.47 10.53
N GLN A 141 21.19 -33.87 9.34
CA GLN A 141 22.32 -34.80 9.20
C GLN A 141 23.62 -34.18 9.73
N ASN A 142 23.90 -32.92 9.38
CA ASN A 142 25.07 -32.20 9.87
C ASN A 142 25.05 -32.01 11.38
N LEU A 143 23.86 -31.81 11.97
CA LEU A 143 23.68 -31.72 13.42
C LEU A 143 24.02 -33.06 14.09
N ILE A 144 23.49 -34.17 13.57
CA ILE A 144 23.79 -35.53 14.07
C ILE A 144 25.30 -35.83 13.95
N ASP A 145 25.90 -35.52 12.80
CA ASP A 145 27.33 -35.77 12.56
C ASP A 145 28.20 -34.93 13.52
N SER A 146 27.82 -33.68 13.76
CA SER A 146 28.51 -32.79 14.71
C SER A 146 28.37 -33.27 16.16
N GLU A 147 27.19 -33.76 16.55
CA GLU A 147 26.97 -34.33 17.89
C GLU A 147 27.82 -35.60 18.09
N GLN A 148 27.91 -36.47 17.09
CA GLN A 148 28.78 -37.65 17.12
C GLN A 148 30.26 -37.26 17.25
N GLN A 149 30.71 -36.25 16.50
CA GLN A 149 32.08 -35.74 16.62
C GLN A 149 32.37 -35.20 18.02
N ILE A 150 31.43 -34.49 18.64
CA ILE A 150 31.58 -33.99 20.01
C ILE A 150 31.71 -35.15 21.01
N GLN A 151 30.90 -36.20 20.85
CA GLN A 151 30.97 -37.38 21.73
C GLN A 151 32.30 -38.12 21.57
N GLU A 152 32.75 -38.33 20.33
CA GLU A 152 34.01 -39.00 20.05
C GLU A 152 35.21 -38.22 20.58
N LEU A 153 35.22 -36.90 20.39
CA LEU A 153 36.27 -36.04 20.95
C LEU A 153 36.29 -36.07 22.48
N ARG A 154 35.13 -36.15 23.14
CA ARG A 154 35.05 -36.30 24.60
C ARG A 154 35.64 -37.64 25.05
N ARG A 155 35.30 -38.73 24.38
CA ARG A 155 35.87 -40.06 24.64
C ARG A 155 37.40 -40.06 24.51
N GLN A 156 37.91 -39.46 23.44
CA GLN A 156 39.36 -39.33 23.23
C GLN A 156 40.04 -38.50 24.33
N LEU A 157 39.40 -37.42 24.79
CA LEU A 157 39.93 -36.65 25.92
C LEU A 157 39.97 -37.47 27.20
N GLU A 158 38.92 -38.23 27.51
CA GLU A 158 38.86 -39.11 28.68
C GLU A 158 39.99 -40.16 28.63
N GLU A 159 40.15 -40.86 27.51
CA GLU A 159 41.22 -41.84 27.32
C GLU A 159 42.61 -41.24 27.53
N ARG A 160 42.85 -40.06 26.95
CA ARG A 160 44.15 -39.37 27.10
C ARG A 160 44.37 -38.88 28.54
N THR A 161 43.31 -38.49 29.25
CA THR A 161 43.44 -38.14 30.67
C THR A 161 43.76 -39.35 31.54
N ASP A 162 43.16 -40.50 31.26
CA ASP A 162 43.45 -41.75 31.97
C ASP A 162 44.88 -42.24 31.69
N GLU A 163 45.32 -42.18 30.44
CA GLU A 163 46.70 -42.51 30.06
C GLU A 163 47.71 -41.58 30.76
N LEU A 164 47.44 -40.27 30.84
CA LEU A 164 48.29 -39.33 31.57
C LEU A 164 48.29 -39.61 33.07
N ALA A 165 47.14 -39.97 33.65
CA ALA A 165 47.04 -40.34 35.07
C ALA A 165 47.87 -41.61 35.36
N ALA A 166 47.76 -42.62 34.50
CA ALA A 166 48.54 -43.86 34.58
C ALA A 166 50.04 -43.59 34.43
N ALA A 167 50.45 -42.79 33.44
CA ALA A 167 51.85 -42.43 33.23
C ALA A 167 52.44 -41.66 34.43
N ARG A 168 51.66 -40.73 35.01
CA ARG A 168 52.05 -40.02 36.24
C ARG A 168 52.15 -40.95 37.45
N ALA A 169 51.24 -41.92 37.58
CA ALA A 169 51.30 -42.91 38.65
C ALA A 169 52.56 -43.79 38.53
N ALA A 170 52.85 -44.31 37.34
CA ALA A 170 54.06 -45.08 37.07
C ALA A 170 55.33 -44.26 37.31
N SER A 171 55.36 -43.00 36.89
CA SER A 171 56.48 -42.09 37.15
C SER A 171 56.70 -41.87 38.65
N ARG A 172 55.62 -41.70 39.44
CA ARG A 172 55.71 -41.61 40.90
C ARG A 172 56.24 -42.89 41.52
N GLU A 173 55.79 -44.06 41.05
CA GLU A 173 56.25 -45.36 41.55
C GLU A 173 57.74 -45.60 41.24
N LEU A 174 58.20 -45.26 40.04
CA LEU A 174 59.63 -45.32 39.71
C LEU A 174 60.46 -44.38 40.59
N MET A 175 59.96 -43.17 40.84
CA MET A 175 60.60 -42.21 41.76
C MET A 175 60.64 -42.73 43.19
N THR A 176 59.59 -43.39 43.70
CA THR A 176 59.61 -43.98 45.04
C THR A 176 60.56 -45.18 45.11
N GLN A 177 60.66 -46.00 44.06
CA GLN A 177 61.64 -47.09 43.98
C GLN A 177 63.09 -46.59 43.97
N LEU A 178 63.38 -45.51 43.24
CA LEU A 178 64.72 -44.89 43.18
C LEU A 178 65.10 -44.18 44.49
N ASN A 179 64.16 -43.51 45.14
CA ASN A 179 64.39 -42.78 46.39
C ASN A 179 64.30 -43.68 47.64
N SER A 180 63.84 -44.92 47.51
CA SER A 180 63.88 -45.87 48.60
C SER A 180 65.36 -46.16 48.90
N PRO A 181 65.84 -45.92 50.14
CA PRO A 181 67.26 -46.12 50.45
C PRO A 181 67.60 -47.57 50.13
N ARG A 182 68.61 -47.79 49.28
CA ARG A 182 69.22 -49.11 49.08
C ARG A 182 69.54 -49.62 50.47
N ARG A 183 68.71 -50.55 50.97
CA ARG A 183 68.92 -51.24 52.23
C ARG A 183 70.14 -52.13 52.03
N THR A 184 71.31 -51.51 52.14
CA THR A 184 72.61 -52.17 52.21
C THR A 184 72.56 -53.04 53.45
N GLY A 185 72.54 -54.34 53.23
CA GLY A 185 72.64 -55.32 54.30
C GLY A 185 73.98 -55.22 55.01
N HIS A 186 73.92 -55.18 56.33
CA HIS A 186 74.83 -55.83 57.26
C HIS A 186 74.00 -56.31 58.44
#